data_AF-A0A834X7A2-F1
#
_entry.id   AF-A0A834X7A2-F1
#
_cell.length_a   1.000
_cell.length_b   1.000
_cell.length_c   1.000
_cell.angle_alpha   90.00
_cell.angle_beta   90.00
_cell.angle_gamma   90.00
#
_symmetry.space_group_name_H-M   'P 1'
#
loop_
_entity.id
_entity.type
_entity.pdbx_description
1 polymer ?
#
loop_
_entity_poly.entity_id
_entity_poly.type
_entity_poly.pdbx_seq_one_letter_code
_entity_poly.pdbx_strand_id
1 'polypeptide(L)'
;MKHQRKKDDLEAELNKDLNLNFEKGRDQADDSLHGYKVFINPSISDVLCTATAEALAMGKFVVCADHPSNEFFMSFPNCLTYKTSEDFVEKVKEALANEPYPLTPEERYQLLLEAATQRFMEYSELDKVLNKENDGVKSSTGNRKLIASDELERHGDYFVNLTIQLLTAFKKDLEPWITRIGTYVDNLKILSQRLGMSSRADNEMAVLCSTGEIFQASPRTKEWAIISLR
;
A
#
# COMPACT_ATOMS: atom_id res chain seq x y z
N MET A 1 -25.70 0.29 6.37
CA MET A 1 -26.83 -0.67 6.26
C MET A 1 -27.23 -1.05 4.83
N LYS A 2 -27.32 -0.13 3.87
CA LYS A 2 -27.66 -0.47 2.47
C LYS A 2 -26.50 -1.12 1.67
N HIS A 3 -25.25 -0.71 1.92
CA HIS A 3 -24.07 -1.33 1.29
C HIS A 3 -23.77 -2.73 1.81
N GLN A 4 -23.89 -2.96 3.12
CA GLN A 4 -23.65 -4.27 3.71
C GLN A 4 -24.62 -5.33 3.16
N ARG A 5 -25.92 -5.01 3.10
CA ARG A 5 -26.92 -5.92 2.49
C ARG A 5 -26.60 -6.28 1.05
N LYS A 6 -26.18 -5.30 0.23
CA LYS A 6 -25.75 -5.57 -1.16
C LYS A 6 -24.53 -6.48 -1.27
N LYS A 7 -23.59 -6.40 -0.32
CA LYS A 7 -22.42 -7.28 -0.25
C LYS A 7 -22.84 -8.71 0.11
N ASP A 8 -23.64 -8.83 1.17
CA ASP A 8 -24.11 -10.13 1.66
C ASP A 8 -24.97 -10.86 0.61
N ASP A 9 -25.82 -10.13 -0.13
CA ASP A 9 -26.65 -10.67 -1.21
C ASP A 9 -25.79 -11.16 -2.40
N LEU A 10 -24.72 -10.43 -2.75
CA LEU A 10 -23.81 -10.76 -3.85
C LEU A 10 -22.93 -11.98 -3.50
N GLU A 11 -22.44 -12.05 -2.25
CA GLU A 11 -21.69 -13.21 -1.74
C GLU A 11 -22.55 -14.49 -1.75
N ALA A 12 -23.83 -14.38 -1.38
CA ALA A 12 -24.77 -15.49 -1.39
C ALA A 12 -25.12 -15.98 -2.81
N GLU A 13 -25.10 -15.11 -3.80
CA GLU A 13 -25.33 -15.45 -5.21
C GLU A 13 -24.09 -16.09 -5.84
N LEU A 14 -22.89 -15.55 -5.55
CA LEU A 14 -21.63 -16.08 -6.07
C LEU A 14 -21.27 -17.47 -5.53
N ASN A 15 -21.59 -17.74 -4.26
CA ASN A 15 -21.34 -19.04 -3.61
C ASN A 15 -22.25 -20.18 -4.09
N LYS A 16 -23.33 -19.89 -4.83
CA LYS A 16 -24.21 -20.95 -5.38
C LYS A 16 -23.59 -21.68 -6.56
N ASP A 17 -22.81 -20.96 -7.37
CA ASP A 17 -22.25 -21.46 -8.63
C ASP A 17 -20.73 -21.66 -8.58
N LEU A 18 -20.06 -21.06 -7.59
CA LEU A 18 -18.61 -21.15 -7.41
C LEU A 18 -18.30 -21.68 -6.00
N ASN A 19 -17.36 -22.62 -5.90
CA ASN A 19 -16.87 -23.17 -4.62
C ASN A 19 -15.96 -22.16 -3.88
N LEU A 20 -16.51 -20.98 -3.61
CA LEU A 20 -15.85 -19.87 -2.96
C LEU A 20 -16.20 -19.86 -1.48
N ASN A 21 -15.21 -19.58 -0.64
CA ASN A 21 -15.42 -19.31 0.77
C ASN A 21 -14.87 -17.92 1.08
N PHE A 22 -15.75 -17.04 1.56
CA PHE A 22 -15.38 -15.68 1.95
C PHE A 22 -14.99 -15.68 3.43
N GLU A 23 -13.69 -15.62 3.67
CA GLU A 23 -13.15 -15.51 5.02
C GLU A 23 -13.19 -14.04 5.49
N LYS A 24 -13.42 -13.84 6.79
CA LYS A 24 -13.20 -12.53 7.42
C LYS A 24 -11.72 -12.19 7.41
N GLY A 25 -11.37 -10.94 7.71
CA GLY A 25 -9.98 -10.54 7.89
C GLY A 25 -9.26 -11.48 8.86
N ARG A 26 -8.21 -12.14 8.38
CA ARG A 26 -7.37 -13.09 9.12
C ARG A 26 -5.98 -12.52 9.30
N ASP A 27 -5.34 -12.97 10.37
CA ASP A 27 -3.93 -12.67 10.59
C ASP A 27 -3.07 -13.39 9.56
N GLN A 28 -1.98 -12.76 9.14
CA GLN A 28 -1.08 -13.25 8.10
C GLN A 28 -0.32 -14.51 8.55
N ALA A 29 -0.11 -14.67 9.86
CA ALA A 29 0.54 -15.83 10.46
C ALA A 29 -0.46 -16.95 10.85
N ASP A 30 -1.73 -16.82 10.47
CA ASP A 30 -2.73 -17.88 10.69
C ASP A 30 -2.33 -19.13 9.88
N ASP A 31 -2.12 -20.26 10.57
CA ASP A 31 -1.71 -21.54 9.96
C ASP A 31 -2.67 -22.01 8.85
N SER A 32 -3.94 -21.58 8.91
CA SER A 32 -4.91 -21.89 7.85
C SER A 32 -4.53 -21.29 6.50
N LEU A 33 -3.70 -20.24 6.49
CA LEU A 33 -3.19 -19.62 5.28
C LEU A 33 -2.05 -20.43 4.67
N HIS A 34 -1.30 -21.23 5.44
CA HIS A 34 -0.12 -21.96 4.95
C HIS A 34 -0.46 -23.01 3.89
N GLY A 35 -1.68 -23.54 3.89
CA GLY A 35 -2.13 -24.53 2.89
C GLY A 35 -2.41 -23.94 1.50
N TYR A 36 -2.49 -22.61 1.36
CA TYR A 36 -2.76 -21.99 0.06
C TYR A 36 -1.49 -21.79 -0.75
N LYS A 37 -1.48 -22.35 -1.96
CA LYS A 37 -0.38 -22.28 -2.93
C LYS A 37 -0.34 -20.98 -3.73
N VAL A 38 -1.50 -20.37 -3.98
CA VAL A 38 -1.64 -19.21 -4.87
C VAL A 38 -2.28 -18.05 -4.10
N PHE A 39 -1.66 -16.89 -4.16
CA PHE A 39 -2.19 -15.61 -3.72
C PHE A 39 -2.56 -14.77 -4.94
N ILE A 40 -3.72 -14.12 -4.91
CA ILE A 40 -4.21 -13.31 -6.02
C ILE A 40 -4.43 -11.89 -5.52
N ASN A 41 -3.78 -10.92 -6.16
CA ASN A 41 -3.99 -9.49 -5.90
C ASN A 41 -4.45 -8.80 -7.20
N PRO A 42 -5.76 -8.59 -7.38
CA PRO A 42 -6.29 -7.95 -8.58
C PRO A 42 -6.23 -6.42 -8.55
N SER A 43 -5.69 -5.83 -7.47
CA SER A 43 -5.64 -4.38 -7.33
C SER A 43 -4.69 -3.75 -8.34
N ILE A 44 -5.14 -2.65 -8.95
CA ILE A 44 -4.32 -1.77 -9.81
C ILE A 44 -3.80 -0.54 -9.05
N SER A 45 -4.18 -0.39 -7.77
CA SER A 45 -3.72 0.69 -6.91
C SER A 45 -3.20 0.06 -5.63
N ASP A 46 -1.90 -0.19 -5.56
CA ASP A 46 -1.30 -0.78 -4.36
C ASP A 46 -0.70 0.32 -3.49
N VAL A 47 -1.50 0.80 -2.53
CA VAL A 47 -0.99 1.55 -1.38
C VAL A 47 -0.72 0.50 -0.31
N LEU A 48 0.51 -0.05 -0.36
CA LEU A 48 1.13 -1.04 0.53
C LEU A 48 0.93 -2.51 0.13
N CYS A 49 1.84 -2.93 -0.74
CA CYS A 49 2.12 -4.27 -1.27
C CYS A 49 2.60 -5.33 -0.25
N THR A 50 2.30 -5.16 1.05
CA THR A 50 2.80 -6.06 2.10
C THR A 50 2.29 -7.48 1.92
N ALA A 51 1.00 -7.66 1.60
CA ALA A 51 0.42 -8.97 1.35
C ALA A 51 1.06 -9.70 0.15
N THR A 52 1.40 -8.95 -0.91
CA THR A 52 2.13 -9.50 -2.07
C THR A 52 3.54 -9.95 -1.68
N ALA A 53 4.28 -9.11 -0.95
CA ALA A 53 5.62 -9.43 -0.48
C ALA A 53 5.63 -10.63 0.49
N GLU A 54 4.68 -10.68 1.41
CA GLU A 54 4.50 -11.77 2.36
C GLU A 54 4.17 -13.08 1.66
N ALA A 55 3.22 -13.07 0.72
CA ALA A 55 2.88 -14.27 -0.05
C ALA A 55 4.09 -14.84 -0.80
N LEU A 56 4.89 -13.97 -1.44
CA LEU A 56 6.15 -14.39 -2.06
C LEU A 56 7.14 -14.93 -1.03
N ALA A 57 7.29 -14.27 0.12
CA ALA A 57 8.20 -14.69 1.20
C ALA A 57 7.82 -16.06 1.80
N MET A 58 6.52 -16.38 1.82
CA MET A 58 5.99 -17.69 2.18
C MET A 58 6.18 -18.75 1.08
N GLY A 59 6.78 -18.39 -0.07
CA GLY A 59 7.03 -19.29 -1.18
C GLY A 59 5.79 -19.62 -1.99
N LYS A 60 4.81 -18.72 -2.06
CA LYS A 60 3.58 -18.91 -2.85
C LYS A 60 3.72 -18.34 -4.25
N PHE A 61 2.87 -18.80 -5.17
CA PHE A 61 2.61 -18.04 -6.39
C PHE A 61 1.84 -16.78 -6.05
N VAL A 62 2.18 -15.69 -6.73
CA VAL A 62 1.40 -14.45 -6.76
C VAL A 62 0.87 -14.26 -8.16
N VAL A 63 -0.42 -14.00 -8.30
CA VAL A 63 -1.02 -13.51 -9.55
C VAL A 63 -1.47 -12.07 -9.34
N CYS A 64 -0.89 -11.11 -10.06
CA CYS A 64 -1.21 -9.69 -9.91
C CYS A 64 -1.25 -8.94 -11.24
N ALA A 65 -1.85 -7.74 -11.26
CA ALA A 65 -1.92 -6.95 -12.49
C ALA A 65 -0.52 -6.49 -12.94
N ASP A 66 -0.26 -6.48 -14.25
CA ASP A 66 0.89 -5.80 -14.82
C ASP A 66 0.71 -4.28 -14.69
N HIS A 67 1.28 -3.74 -13.62
CA HIS A 67 1.16 -2.34 -13.23
C HIS A 67 2.47 -1.85 -12.59
N PRO A 68 2.87 -0.58 -12.77
CA PRO A 68 4.13 -0.06 -12.20
C PRO A 68 4.29 -0.26 -10.69
N SER A 69 3.19 -0.28 -9.92
CA SER A 69 3.26 -0.56 -8.47
C SER A 69 3.76 -1.97 -8.15
N ASN A 70 3.70 -2.89 -9.10
CA ASN A 70 4.11 -4.28 -8.96
C ASN A 70 5.49 -4.57 -9.55
N GLU A 71 6.15 -3.58 -10.17
CA GLU A 71 7.42 -3.75 -10.92
C GLU A 71 8.49 -4.49 -10.10
N PHE A 72 8.60 -4.16 -8.80
CA PHE A 72 9.51 -4.84 -7.88
C PHE A 72 9.27 -6.36 -7.84
N PHE A 73 8.00 -6.79 -7.78
CA PHE A 73 7.62 -8.20 -7.67
C PHE A 73 7.75 -8.97 -8.98
N MET A 74 7.67 -8.29 -10.13
CA MET A 74 7.79 -8.95 -11.45
C MET A 74 9.16 -9.61 -11.67
N SER A 75 10.17 -9.22 -10.87
CA SER A 75 11.49 -9.85 -10.89
C SER A 75 11.52 -11.26 -10.28
N PHE A 76 10.51 -11.63 -9.50
CA PHE A 76 10.43 -12.94 -8.84
C PHE A 76 9.75 -13.96 -9.77
N PRO A 77 10.30 -15.17 -9.94
CA PRO A 77 9.75 -16.18 -10.84
C PRO A 77 8.36 -16.67 -10.42
N ASN A 78 8.02 -16.55 -9.13
CA ASN A 78 6.70 -16.90 -8.60
C ASN A 78 5.67 -15.76 -8.73
N CYS A 79 6.03 -14.60 -9.28
CA CYS A 79 5.10 -13.51 -9.53
C CYS A 79 4.64 -13.53 -10.99
N LEU A 80 3.42 -14.01 -11.20
CA LEU A 80 2.77 -14.06 -12.51
C LEU A 80 1.92 -12.81 -12.71
N THR A 81 2.31 -11.97 -13.67
CA THR A 81 1.54 -10.77 -13.99
C THR A 81 0.54 -11.01 -15.12
N TYR A 82 -0.57 -10.27 -15.10
CA TYR A 82 -1.57 -10.31 -16.16
C TYR A 82 -2.00 -8.92 -16.63
N LYS A 83 -2.39 -8.80 -17.91
CA LYS A 83 -2.94 -7.55 -18.49
C LYS A 83 -4.44 -7.60 -18.76
N THR A 84 -4.95 -8.76 -19.14
CA THR A 84 -6.36 -8.94 -19.52
C THR A 84 -7.01 -10.03 -18.67
N SER A 85 -8.34 -10.14 -18.75
CA SER A 85 -9.10 -11.21 -18.08
C SER A 85 -8.71 -12.61 -18.56
N GLU A 86 -8.39 -12.76 -19.84
CA GLU A 86 -8.00 -14.03 -20.44
C GLU A 86 -6.63 -14.47 -19.91
N ASP A 87 -5.68 -13.54 -19.91
CA ASP A 87 -4.34 -13.73 -19.36
C ASP A 87 -4.39 -14.05 -17.85
N PHE A 88 -5.25 -13.36 -17.10
CA PHE A 88 -5.49 -13.69 -15.69
C PHE A 88 -5.89 -15.16 -15.50
N VAL A 89 -6.83 -15.65 -16.30
CA VAL A 89 -7.27 -17.06 -16.23
C VAL A 89 -6.14 -18.01 -16.58
N GLU A 90 -5.32 -17.68 -17.58
CA GLU A 90 -4.14 -18.46 -17.94
C GLU A 90 -3.13 -18.52 -16.80
N LYS A 91 -2.82 -17.38 -16.16
CA LYS A 91 -1.88 -17.31 -15.02
C LYS A 91 -2.38 -18.06 -13.79
N VAL A 92 -3.67 -17.99 -13.49
CA VAL A 92 -4.25 -18.78 -12.39
C VAL A 92 -4.16 -20.28 -12.69
N LYS A 93 -4.46 -20.71 -13.92
CA LYS A 93 -4.31 -22.11 -14.32
C LYS A 93 -2.86 -22.58 -14.25
N GLU A 94 -1.93 -21.74 -14.71
CA GLU A 94 -0.48 -21.97 -14.63
C GLU A 94 -0.03 -22.18 -13.17
N ALA A 95 -0.42 -21.28 -12.27
CA ALA A 95 -0.09 -21.36 -10.85
C ALA A 95 -0.70 -22.58 -10.14
N LEU A 96 -1.92 -22.99 -10.54
CA LEU A 96 -2.58 -24.16 -9.96
C LEU A 96 -1.97 -25.48 -10.46
N ALA A 97 -1.53 -25.53 -11.72
CA ALA A 97 -0.94 -26.72 -12.34
C ALA A 97 0.52 -26.99 -11.94
N ASN A 98 1.24 -25.97 -11.48
CA ASN A 98 2.66 -26.05 -11.12
C ASN A 98 2.89 -25.84 -9.62
N GLU A 99 4.10 -26.09 -9.15
CA GLU A 99 4.53 -25.76 -7.78
C GLU A 99 5.42 -24.51 -7.78
N PRO A 100 5.30 -23.63 -6.76
CA PRO A 100 6.17 -22.46 -6.64
C PRO A 100 7.63 -22.87 -6.60
N TYR A 101 8.47 -22.10 -7.27
CA TYR A 101 9.91 -22.28 -7.16
C TYR A 101 10.37 -21.96 -5.74
N PRO A 102 11.24 -22.77 -5.13
CA PRO A 102 11.88 -22.41 -3.87
C PRO A 102 12.65 -21.11 -4.04
N LEU A 103 12.44 -20.14 -3.15
CA LEU A 103 13.18 -18.88 -3.19
C LEU A 103 14.68 -19.13 -3.09
N THR A 104 15.46 -18.42 -3.89
CA THR A 104 16.92 -18.33 -3.74
C THR A 104 17.29 -17.54 -2.47
N PRO A 105 18.51 -17.70 -1.93
CA PRO A 105 18.99 -16.85 -0.84
C PRO A 105 18.88 -15.35 -1.15
N GLU A 106 19.15 -14.97 -2.39
CA GLU A 106 19.10 -13.60 -2.88
C GLU A 106 17.67 -13.06 -2.90
N GLU A 107 16.71 -13.81 -3.44
CA GLU A 107 15.29 -13.43 -3.45
C GLU A 107 14.73 -13.32 -2.03
N ARG A 108 15.08 -14.26 -1.14
CA ARG A 108 14.71 -14.16 0.28
C ARG A 108 15.24 -12.87 0.89
N TYR A 109 16.50 -12.54 0.65
CA TYR A 109 17.09 -11.29 1.14
C TYR A 109 16.34 -10.08 0.60
N GLN A 110 15.99 -10.05 -0.69
CA GLN A 110 15.24 -8.94 -1.30
C GLN A 110 13.87 -8.69 -0.63
N LEU A 111 13.22 -9.74 -0.12
CA LEU A 111 11.94 -9.64 0.59
C LEU A 111 12.07 -9.28 2.07
N LEU A 112 13.28 -9.26 2.63
CA LEU A 112 13.50 -8.85 4.02
C LEU A 112 13.24 -7.35 4.20
N LEU A 113 12.81 -7.00 5.41
CA LEU A 113 12.68 -5.61 5.83
C LEU A 113 14.01 -4.85 5.73
N GLU A 114 15.13 -5.49 6.05
CA GLU A 114 16.48 -4.90 5.94
C GLU A 114 16.77 -4.44 4.51
N ALA A 115 16.52 -5.29 3.51
CA ALA A 115 16.70 -4.93 2.11
C ALA A 115 15.72 -3.83 1.67
N ALA A 116 14.50 -3.83 2.20
CA ALA A 116 13.55 -2.75 1.95
C ALA A 116 14.04 -1.40 2.51
N THR A 117 14.59 -1.39 3.72
CA THR A 117 15.22 -0.20 4.31
C THR A 117 16.40 0.27 3.48
N GLN A 118 17.25 -0.64 3.00
CA GLN A 118 18.37 -0.28 2.13
C GLN A 118 17.90 0.39 0.83
N ARG A 119 16.89 -0.20 0.15
CA ARG A 119 16.29 0.41 -1.05
C ARG A 119 15.71 1.79 -0.75
N PHE A 120 15.00 1.94 0.37
CA PHE A 120 14.48 3.24 0.79
C PHE A 120 15.59 4.29 0.92
N MET A 121 16.71 3.92 1.56
CA MET A 121 17.87 4.80 1.69
C MET A 121 18.47 5.18 0.33
N GLU A 122 18.62 4.23 -0.58
CA GLU A 122 19.14 4.47 -1.94
C GLU A 122 18.24 5.43 -2.75
N TYR A 123 16.92 5.24 -2.71
CA TYR A 123 15.95 6.08 -3.43
C TYR A 123 15.73 7.46 -2.80
N SER A 124 15.97 7.59 -1.50
CA SER A 124 15.76 8.85 -0.77
C SER A 124 16.73 9.97 -1.18
N GLU A 125 17.75 9.65 -1.99
CA GLU A 125 18.82 10.56 -2.45
C GLU A 125 19.45 11.39 -1.32
N LEU A 126 19.43 10.88 -0.08
CA LEU A 126 19.80 11.65 1.10
C LEU A 126 21.24 12.10 1.06
N ASP A 127 22.11 11.34 0.42
CA ASP A 127 23.49 11.74 0.16
C ASP A 127 23.56 13.11 -0.55
N LYS A 128 22.62 13.45 -1.43
CA LYS A 128 22.58 14.77 -2.10
C LYS A 128 22.15 15.90 -1.17
N VAL A 129 21.35 15.60 -0.16
CA VAL A 129 20.89 16.57 0.85
C VAL A 129 21.96 16.75 1.93
N LEU A 130 22.59 15.66 2.37
CA LEU A 130 23.59 15.63 3.43
C LEU A 130 24.96 16.15 2.95
N ASN A 131 25.35 15.90 1.70
CA ASN A 131 26.59 16.43 1.13
C ASN A 131 26.52 17.92 0.76
N LYS A 132 25.34 18.56 0.84
CA LYS A 132 25.25 20.04 0.75
C LYS A 132 25.73 20.74 2.02
N GLU A 133 25.84 20.04 3.14
CA GLU A 133 26.32 20.61 4.41
C GLU A 133 27.77 20.24 4.74
N ASN A 134 28.35 19.24 4.05
CA ASN A 134 29.70 18.74 4.34
C ASN A 134 30.63 18.82 3.12
N ASP A 135 31.00 20.04 2.73
CA ASP A 135 32.07 20.28 1.75
C ASP A 135 33.49 20.05 2.36
N GLY A 136 33.62 19.05 3.22
CA GLY A 136 34.87 18.74 3.90
C GLY A 136 34.78 17.54 4.82
N VAL A 137 34.91 16.33 4.27
CA VAL A 137 35.76 15.24 4.77
C VAL A 137 35.48 13.98 3.94
N LYS A 138 36.53 13.47 3.29
CA LYS A 138 36.53 12.19 2.56
C LYS A 138 36.66 11.06 3.57
N SER A 139 35.90 9.97 3.41
CA SER A 139 36.22 8.71 4.09
C SER A 139 36.14 7.50 3.16
N SER A 140 37.13 6.65 3.34
CA SER A 140 37.56 5.54 2.51
C SER A 140 36.90 4.20 2.90
N THR A 141 36.60 3.41 1.87
CA THR A 141 36.12 2.03 1.88
C THR A 141 36.93 1.08 2.76
N GLY A 142 36.28 0.37 3.70
CA GLY A 142 36.83 -0.87 4.28
C GLY A 142 36.08 -1.42 5.50
N ASN A 143 35.61 -2.68 5.39
CA ASN A 143 35.10 -3.60 6.43
C ASN A 143 33.59 -3.57 6.78
N ARG A 144 32.80 -4.31 5.99
CA ARG A 144 31.33 -4.29 5.95
C ARG A 144 30.59 -5.38 6.74
N LYS A 145 31.23 -6.14 7.64
CA LYS A 145 30.58 -7.36 8.22
C LYS A 145 30.55 -7.48 9.76
N LEU A 146 31.30 -6.66 10.50
CA LEU A 146 31.28 -6.67 11.98
C LEU A 146 30.64 -5.41 12.58
N ILE A 147 30.23 -4.46 11.73
CA ILE A 147 29.73 -3.15 12.15
C ILE A 147 28.18 -3.11 12.15
N ALA A 148 27.51 -4.05 11.46
CA ALA A 148 26.08 -3.96 11.17
C ALA A 148 25.15 -3.89 12.40
N SER A 149 25.46 -4.56 13.54
CA SER A 149 24.59 -4.49 14.73
C SER A 149 24.77 -3.20 15.53
N ASP A 150 26.03 -2.76 15.71
CA ASP A 150 26.36 -1.53 16.45
C ASP A 150 26.09 -0.27 15.61
N GLU A 151 26.16 -0.37 14.28
CA GLU A 151 25.68 0.67 13.35
C GLU A 151 24.16 0.79 13.41
N LEU A 152 23.40 -0.31 13.47
CA LEU A 152 21.93 -0.23 13.51
C LEU A 152 21.42 0.51 14.75
N GLU A 153 22.05 0.32 15.91
CA GLU A 153 21.76 1.10 17.12
C GLU A 153 22.23 2.56 17.01
N ARG A 154 23.39 2.83 16.39
CA ARG A 154 23.86 4.21 16.11
C ARG A 154 23.06 4.95 15.06
N HIS A 155 22.41 4.23 14.13
CA HIS A 155 21.57 4.81 13.09
C HIS A 155 20.13 5.05 13.55
N GLY A 156 19.72 4.57 14.73
CA GLY A 156 18.39 4.88 15.29
C GLY A 156 18.15 6.39 15.41
N ASP A 157 19.09 7.12 15.99
CA ASP A 157 19.04 8.58 16.08
C ASP A 157 19.13 9.26 14.70
N TYR A 158 19.84 8.64 13.75
CA TYR A 158 19.92 9.11 12.37
C TYR A 158 18.56 9.03 11.67
N PHE A 159 17.85 7.91 11.77
CA PHE A 159 16.50 7.75 11.20
C PHE A 159 15.49 8.67 11.88
N VAL A 160 15.57 8.82 13.20
CA VAL A 160 14.69 9.71 13.95
C VAL A 160 14.92 11.17 13.52
N ASN A 161 16.18 11.63 13.47
CA ASN A 161 16.51 12.99 13.04
C ASN A 161 16.14 13.24 11.58
N LEU A 162 16.36 12.27 10.70
CA LEU A 162 15.94 12.35 9.31
C LEU A 162 14.42 12.46 9.18
N THR A 163 13.69 11.64 9.94
CA THR A 163 12.21 11.66 9.97
C THR A 163 11.72 13.02 10.47
N ILE A 164 12.35 13.55 11.54
CA ILE A 164 12.05 14.89 12.05
C ILE A 164 12.31 15.95 10.97
N GLN A 165 13.44 15.89 10.26
CA GLN A 165 13.76 16.85 9.20
C GLN A 165 12.75 16.81 8.05
N LEU A 166 12.43 15.61 7.53
CA LEU A 166 11.46 15.42 6.46
C LEU A 166 10.07 15.90 6.88
N LEU A 167 9.57 15.47 8.05
CA LEU A 167 8.26 15.88 8.55
C LEU A 167 8.19 17.39 8.82
N THR A 168 9.29 17.99 9.29
CA THR A 168 9.37 19.44 9.53
C THR A 168 9.35 20.21 8.21
N ALA A 169 10.07 19.76 7.18
CA ALA A 169 10.05 20.35 5.85
C ALA A 169 8.64 20.27 5.23
N PHE A 170 8.02 19.08 5.25
CA PHE A 170 6.65 18.87 4.78
C PHE A 170 5.63 19.75 5.52
N LYS A 171 5.75 19.84 6.86
CA LYS A 171 4.88 20.71 7.66
C LYS A 171 5.00 22.16 7.20
N LYS A 172 6.23 22.66 7.05
CA LYS A 172 6.50 24.04 6.61
C LYS A 172 5.91 24.32 5.23
N ASP A 173 5.99 23.36 4.31
CA ASP A 173 5.44 23.52 2.96
C ASP A 173 3.91 23.47 2.93
N LEU A 174 3.29 22.70 3.84
CA LEU A 174 1.83 22.59 3.96
C LEU A 174 1.19 23.75 4.74
N GLU A 175 1.92 24.39 5.65
CA GLU A 175 1.42 25.47 6.53
C GLU A 175 0.71 26.61 5.76
N PRO A 176 1.25 27.13 4.64
CA PRO A 176 0.58 28.19 3.86
C PRO A 176 -0.74 27.72 3.23
N TRP A 177 -0.80 26.47 2.80
CA TRP A 177 -2.01 25.88 2.20
C TRP A 177 -3.10 25.67 3.24
N ILE A 178 -2.73 25.14 4.41
CA ILE A 178 -3.64 24.97 5.55
C ILE A 178 -4.18 26.34 5.98
N THR A 179 -3.32 27.35 6.08
CA THR A 179 -3.72 28.73 6.42
C THR A 179 -4.70 29.30 5.40
N ARG A 180 -4.46 29.08 4.11
CA ARG A 180 -5.32 29.55 3.02
C ARG A 180 -6.69 28.87 3.04
N ILE A 181 -6.74 27.57 3.31
CA ILE A 181 -8.00 26.82 3.48
C ILE A 181 -8.76 27.33 4.71
N GLY A 182 -8.07 27.53 5.84
CA GLY A 182 -8.68 28.09 7.05
C GLY A 182 -9.34 29.44 6.80
N THR A 183 -8.64 30.33 6.09
CA THR A 183 -9.16 31.64 5.69
C THR A 183 -10.41 31.53 4.81
N TYR A 184 -10.40 30.60 3.86
CA TYR A 184 -11.55 30.35 3.00
C TYR A 184 -12.77 29.84 3.79
N VAL A 185 -12.57 28.89 4.70
CA VAL A 185 -13.62 28.34 5.57
C VAL A 185 -14.22 29.44 6.45
N ASP A 186 -13.41 30.33 7.01
CA ASP A 186 -13.91 31.41 7.86
C ASP A 186 -14.67 32.47 7.05
N ASN A 187 -14.23 32.79 5.84
CA ASN A 187 -14.98 33.64 4.91
C ASN A 187 -16.34 33.04 4.56
N LEU A 188 -16.42 31.73 4.34
CA LEU A 188 -17.69 31.04 4.09
C LEU A 188 -18.64 31.09 5.30
N LYS A 189 -18.12 30.94 6.53
CA LYS A 189 -18.93 31.09 7.76
C LYS A 189 -19.50 32.50 7.89
N ILE A 190 -18.67 33.53 7.64
CA ILE A 190 -19.10 34.93 7.69
C ILE A 190 -20.20 35.19 6.65
N LEU A 191 -20.04 34.66 5.43
CA LEU A 191 -21.05 34.77 4.37
C LEU A 191 -22.36 34.08 4.75
N SER A 192 -22.31 32.86 5.30
CA SER A 192 -23.49 32.12 5.77
C SER A 192 -24.26 32.88 6.86
N GLN A 193 -23.54 33.47 7.83
CA GLN A 193 -24.14 34.30 8.87
C GLN A 193 -24.77 35.58 8.33
N ARG A 194 -24.10 36.25 7.38
CA ARG A 194 -24.61 37.49 6.73
C ARG A 194 -25.82 37.25 5.85
N LEU A 195 -25.93 36.06 5.24
CA LEU A 195 -27.08 35.66 4.44
C LEU A 195 -28.28 35.22 5.30
N GLY A 196 -28.20 35.33 6.63
CA GLY A 196 -29.33 35.06 7.53
C GLY A 196 -29.77 33.60 7.53
N MET A 197 -28.86 32.66 7.22
CA MET A 197 -29.13 31.23 7.29
C MET A 197 -29.12 30.76 8.76
N SER A 198 -30.12 31.22 9.52
CA SER A 198 -30.43 30.67 10.83
C SER A 198 -30.87 29.22 10.65
N SER A 199 -30.21 28.34 11.39
CA SER A 199 -30.42 26.89 11.42
C SER A 199 -31.88 26.55 11.74
N ARG A 200 -32.68 26.27 10.70
CA ARG A 200 -33.89 25.45 10.86
C ARG A 200 -34.34 24.85 9.53
N ALA A 201 -33.73 23.74 9.16
CA ALA A 201 -34.44 22.54 8.70
C ALA A 201 -33.40 21.48 8.34
N ASP A 202 -33.61 20.30 8.91
CA ASP A 202 -32.99 19.05 8.55
C ASP A 202 -33.18 18.72 7.06
N ASN A 203 -32.24 17.91 6.57
CA ASN A 203 -32.34 17.05 5.38
C ASN A 203 -32.34 17.70 3.98
N GLU A 204 -31.39 17.20 3.18
CA GLU A 204 -31.40 17.13 1.72
C GLU A 204 -31.49 18.46 0.94
N MET A 205 -30.33 19.01 0.55
CA MET A 205 -30.14 19.47 -0.83
C MET A 205 -28.67 19.70 -1.15
N ALA A 206 -28.20 18.98 -2.15
CA ALA A 206 -26.96 19.20 -2.85
C ALA A 206 -26.84 20.65 -3.36
N VAL A 207 -25.69 21.28 -3.16
CA VAL A 207 -25.24 22.35 -4.06
C VAL A 207 -24.29 21.72 -5.06
N LEU A 208 -24.85 21.48 -6.24
CA LEU A 208 -24.19 21.06 -7.46
C LEU A 208 -23.01 21.99 -7.78
N CYS A 209 -21.81 21.42 -7.88
CA CYS A 209 -20.79 21.91 -8.79
C CYS A 209 -20.71 20.89 -9.93
N SER A 210 -21.10 21.36 -11.11
CA SER A 210 -21.26 20.58 -12.33
C SER A 210 -19.93 20.09 -12.90
N THR A 211 -20.01 18.91 -13.51
CA THR A 211 -19.07 18.23 -14.42
C THR A 211 -17.88 17.50 -13.81
N GLY A 212 -17.96 16.16 -13.83
CA GLY A 212 -16.84 15.22 -13.63
C GLY A 212 -17.16 14.18 -12.57
N GLU A 213 -17.69 13.03 -12.98
CA GLU A 213 -17.93 11.87 -12.12
C GLU A 213 -16.63 11.40 -11.44
N ILE A 214 -16.58 11.40 -10.10
CA ILE A 214 -15.70 10.50 -9.33
C ILE A 214 -16.48 10.01 -8.11
N PHE A 215 -16.77 8.71 -8.11
CA PHE A 215 -17.34 8.01 -6.97
C PHE A 215 -16.34 7.96 -5.81
N GLN A 216 -16.87 8.20 -4.61
CA GLN A 216 -16.15 8.31 -3.35
C GLN A 216 -15.68 6.94 -2.82
N ALA A 217 -14.41 6.84 -2.40
CA ALA A 217 -13.94 5.78 -1.51
C ALA A 217 -13.98 6.26 -0.04
N SER A 218 -14.64 5.50 0.83
CA SER A 218 -14.71 5.76 2.28
C SER A 218 -13.46 5.19 2.98
N PRO A 219 -12.73 5.96 3.81
CA PRO A 219 -11.50 5.50 4.47
C PRO A 219 -11.70 4.54 5.67
N ARG A 220 -12.90 3.98 5.90
CA ARG A 220 -13.28 3.40 7.21
C ARG A 220 -13.50 1.89 7.30
N THR A 221 -13.26 1.11 6.26
CA THR A 221 -13.38 -0.36 6.37
C THR A 221 -12.12 -1.03 5.85
N LYS A 222 -11.22 -1.37 6.78
CA LYS A 222 -10.13 -2.32 6.57
C LYS A 222 -10.72 -3.74 6.49
N GLU A 223 -11.48 -4.04 5.44
CA GLU A 223 -11.97 -5.39 5.17
C GLU A 223 -11.43 -5.86 3.83
N TRP A 224 -10.47 -6.77 3.88
CA TRP A 224 -9.96 -7.50 2.73
C TRP A 224 -10.69 -8.84 2.66
N ALA A 225 -11.28 -9.15 1.50
CA ALA A 225 -11.83 -10.47 1.23
C ALA A 225 -10.72 -11.33 0.61
N ILE A 226 -10.32 -12.40 1.29
CA ILE A 226 -9.44 -13.43 0.72
C ILE A 226 -10.35 -14.36 -0.08
N ILE A 227 -10.22 -14.33 -1.41
CA ILE A 227 -10.93 -15.27 -2.29
C ILE A 227 -10.06 -16.52 -2.40
N SER A 228 -10.49 -17.60 -1.75
CA SER A 228 -9.88 -18.92 -1.85
C SER A 228 -10.63 -19.77 -2.87
N LEU A 229 -9.93 -20.29 -3.89
CA LEU A 229 -10.42 -21.36 -4.75
C LEU A 229 -9.91 -22.70 -4.19
N ARG A 230 -10.84 -23.59 -3.80
CA ARG A 230 -10.57 -25.01 -3.52
C ARG A 230 -10.94 -25.86 -4.73
#